data_AF-I1ZI66-F1
#
_entry.id   AF-I1ZI66-F1
#
_cell.length_a   1.000
_cell.length_b   1.000
_cell.length_c   1.000
_cell.angle_alpha   90.00
_cell.angle_beta   90.00
_cell.angle_gamma   90.00
#
_symmetry.space_group_name_H-M   'P 1'
#
loop_
_entity.id
_entity.type
_entity.pdbx_description
1 polymer ?
#
loop_
_entity_poly.entity_id
_entity_poly.type
_entity_poly.pdbx_seq_one_letter_code
_entity_poly.pdbx_strand_id
1 'polypeptide(L)'
;MASELLHAEFTLKRILKNTDSSFVIPGNPNLLCTQLPSHWRINKALVKTFKVFSLLPVADGTQVILSAGNNENVCAELRGNHSQMKNQSAIFQDLRFLGKSGRGKRFNITITMESYPPQVSVYANAIKVTVDGPREPRSNNGISWQQCSILIERIVRKFIES
;
A
#
# COMPACT_ATOMS: atom_id res chain seq x y z
N MET A 1 -33.54 2.72 -6.45
CA MET A 1 -32.93 3.65 -7.42
C MET A 1 -32.75 5.07 -6.88
N ALA A 2 -33.80 5.91 -6.77
CA ALA A 2 -33.60 7.31 -6.33
C ALA A 2 -33.08 7.45 -4.88
N SER A 3 -33.58 6.62 -3.95
CA SER A 3 -33.14 6.61 -2.55
C SER A 3 -31.69 6.12 -2.38
N GLU A 4 -31.26 5.13 -3.17
CA GLU A 4 -29.90 4.58 -3.12
C GLU A 4 -28.87 5.59 -3.65
N LEU A 5 -29.20 6.30 -4.73
CA LEU A 5 -28.34 7.36 -5.27
C LEU A 5 -28.16 8.50 -4.26
N LEU A 6 -29.23 8.92 -3.59
CA LEU A 6 -29.16 9.95 -2.55
C LEU A 6 -28.29 9.49 -1.37
N HIS A 7 -28.41 8.24 -0.95
CA HIS A 7 -27.60 7.67 0.13
C HIS A 7 -26.12 7.59 -0.24
N ALA A 8 -25.82 7.16 -1.46
CA ALA A 8 -24.47 7.11 -1.99
C ALA A 8 -23.84 8.52 -2.05
N GLU A 9 -24.59 9.51 -2.51
CA GLU A 9 -24.14 10.91 -2.57
C GLU A 9 -23.82 11.47 -1.17
N PHE A 10 -24.70 11.25 -0.19
CA PHE A 10 -24.47 11.69 1.19
C PHE A 10 -23.24 11.02 1.80
N THR A 11 -23.11 9.71 1.59
CA THR A 11 -21.97 8.92 2.08
C THR A 11 -20.66 9.41 1.46
N LEU A 12 -20.64 9.64 0.15
CA LEU A 12 -19.48 10.16 -0.56
C LEU A 12 -19.09 11.56 -0.07
N LYS A 13 -20.06 12.47 0.09
CA LYS A 13 -19.82 13.81 0.68
C LYS A 13 -19.22 13.71 2.08
N ARG A 14 -19.73 12.80 2.92
CA ARG A 14 -19.18 12.56 4.26
C ARG A 14 -17.74 12.04 4.20
N ILE A 15 -17.44 11.11 3.30
CA ILE A 15 -16.08 10.55 3.15
C ILE A 15 -15.09 11.63 2.73
N LEU A 16 -15.42 12.40 1.68
CA LEU A 16 -14.56 13.45 1.15
C LEU A 16 -14.28 14.58 2.15
N LYS A 17 -15.25 14.91 3.01
CA LYS A 17 -15.07 15.95 4.04
C LYS A 17 -14.18 15.51 5.21
N ASN A 18 -14.14 14.23 5.53
CA ASN A 18 -13.53 13.72 6.77
C ASN A 18 -12.16 13.06 6.54
N THR A 19 -11.57 13.14 5.34
CA THR A 19 -10.35 12.40 5.04
C THR A 19 -9.50 13.08 3.97
N ASP A 20 -8.25 13.38 4.30
CA ASP A 20 -7.22 13.97 3.39
C ASP A 20 -6.52 12.90 2.52
N SER A 21 -7.22 11.83 2.19
CA SER A 21 -6.67 10.73 1.39
C SER A 21 -7.25 10.79 -0.02
N SER A 22 -6.42 10.47 -0.99
CA SER A 22 -6.88 10.14 -2.34
C SER A 22 -7.60 8.79 -2.30
N PHE A 23 -8.59 8.63 -3.17
CA PHE A 23 -9.43 7.44 -3.21
C PHE A 23 -9.39 6.75 -4.57
N VAL A 24 -9.69 5.46 -4.58
CA VAL A 24 -9.76 4.62 -5.77
C VAL A 24 -11.02 3.76 -5.71
N ILE A 25 -11.65 3.52 -6.86
CA ILE A 25 -12.76 2.58 -7.02
C ILE A 25 -12.17 1.20 -7.38
N PRO A 26 -12.29 0.18 -6.52
CA PRO A 26 -11.63 -1.12 -6.72
C PRO A 26 -12.45 -2.07 -7.62
N GLY A 27 -12.73 -1.69 -8.87
CA GLY A 27 -13.46 -2.52 -9.83
C GLY A 27 -14.97 -2.71 -9.54
N ASN A 28 -15.41 -2.53 -8.30
CA ASN A 28 -16.82 -2.43 -7.91
C ASN A 28 -17.18 -0.95 -7.70
N PRO A 29 -18.13 -0.37 -8.46
CA PRO A 29 -18.49 1.04 -8.40
C PRO A 29 -19.15 1.46 -7.07
N ASN A 30 -19.66 0.50 -6.30
CA ASN A 30 -20.29 0.75 -5.01
C ASN A 30 -19.27 0.84 -3.87
N LEU A 31 -17.99 0.58 -4.15
CA LEU A 31 -16.92 0.63 -3.18
C LEU A 31 -15.93 1.73 -3.50
N LEU A 32 -15.34 2.25 -2.42
CA LEU A 32 -14.24 3.20 -2.47
C LEU A 32 -13.19 2.74 -1.47
N CYS A 33 -11.91 2.86 -1.80
CA CYS A 33 -10.85 2.63 -0.83
C CYS A 33 -9.80 3.75 -0.88
N THR A 34 -9.09 3.94 0.22
CA THR A 34 -7.92 4.84 0.25
C THR A 34 -6.84 4.36 -0.71
N GLN A 35 -6.22 5.27 -1.43
CA GLN A 35 -5.12 4.95 -2.33
C GLN A 35 -3.90 4.44 -1.54
N LEU A 36 -3.39 3.28 -1.92
CA LEU A 36 -2.14 2.73 -1.40
C LEU A 36 -0.91 3.43 -2.03
N PRO A 37 0.23 3.50 -1.33
CA PRO A 37 1.50 3.90 -1.94
C PRO A 37 1.86 3.02 -3.13
N SER A 38 2.44 3.59 -4.19
CA SER A 38 2.81 2.82 -5.38
C SER A 38 3.92 1.79 -5.13
N HIS A 39 4.79 2.05 -4.15
CA HIS A 39 5.89 1.19 -3.73
C HIS A 39 6.04 1.26 -2.20
N TRP A 40 6.13 0.12 -1.53
CA TRP A 40 6.26 0.04 -0.07
C TRP A 40 7.29 -1.00 0.40
N ARG A 41 7.74 -0.81 1.65
CA ARG A 41 8.64 -1.71 2.36
C ARG A 41 7.86 -2.83 3.03
N ILE A 42 8.35 -4.05 2.89
CA ILE A 42 7.82 -5.23 3.58
C ILE A 42 7.79 -5.04 5.10
N ASN A 43 6.74 -5.55 5.74
CA ASN A 43 6.47 -5.49 7.19
C ASN A 43 6.54 -4.06 7.81
N LYS A 44 6.45 -3.02 6.98
CA LYS A 44 6.35 -1.63 7.45
C LYS A 44 4.89 -1.20 7.44
N ALA A 45 4.43 -0.64 8.56
CA ALA A 45 3.11 -0.02 8.65
C ALA A 45 2.94 1.05 7.56
N LEU A 46 1.75 1.13 6.95
CA LEU A 46 1.43 2.22 6.03
C LEU A 46 1.39 3.56 6.78
N VAL A 47 1.83 4.64 6.11
CA VAL A 47 1.78 5.99 6.70
C VAL A 47 0.33 6.46 6.88
N LYS A 48 -0.52 6.19 5.88
CA LYS A 48 -1.96 6.42 5.95
C LYS A 48 -2.67 5.10 6.16
N THR A 49 -3.59 5.06 7.11
CA THR A 49 -4.43 3.90 7.40
C THR A 49 -5.26 3.54 6.18
N PHE A 50 -5.24 2.27 5.79
CA PHE A 50 -6.07 1.80 4.69
C PHE A 50 -7.52 1.68 5.14
N LYS A 51 -8.45 2.23 4.35
CA LYS A 51 -9.89 2.18 4.63
C LYS A 51 -10.64 1.74 3.38
N VAL A 52 -11.69 0.96 3.59
CA VAL A 52 -12.69 0.59 2.58
C VAL A 52 -14.02 1.22 2.98
N PHE A 53 -14.73 1.77 2.02
CA PHE A 53 -16.02 2.41 2.20
C PHE A 53 -17.03 1.81 1.24
N SER A 54 -18.28 1.67 1.71
CA SER A 54 -19.40 1.28 0.86
C SER A 54 -20.32 2.46 0.63
N LEU A 55 -20.63 2.74 -0.63
CA LEU A 55 -21.58 3.78 -1.04
C LEU A 55 -23.03 3.31 -0.88
N LEU A 56 -23.26 2.00 -0.89
CA LEU A 56 -24.57 1.39 -0.62
C LEU A 56 -24.61 0.81 0.79
N PRO A 57 -25.78 0.80 1.47
CA PRO A 57 -25.91 0.30 2.83
C PRO A 57 -25.32 -1.11 3.01
N VAL A 58 -24.43 -1.26 4.00
CA VAL A 58 -23.85 -2.54 4.45
C VAL A 58 -24.00 -2.58 5.96
N ALA A 59 -24.49 -3.70 6.49
CA ALA A 59 -24.72 -3.84 7.92
C ALA A 59 -23.40 -3.67 8.72
N ASP A 60 -23.47 -2.93 9.82
CA ASP A 60 -22.35 -2.82 10.75
C ASP A 60 -21.99 -4.21 11.31
N GLY A 61 -20.69 -4.44 11.52
CA GLY A 61 -20.15 -5.74 11.91
C GLY A 61 -19.86 -6.69 10.75
N THR A 62 -20.29 -6.38 9.52
CA THR A 62 -19.92 -7.15 8.32
C THR A 62 -18.39 -7.22 8.21
N GLN A 63 -17.84 -8.44 8.12
CA GLN A 63 -16.40 -8.63 8.01
C GLN A 63 -15.90 -8.16 6.64
N VAL A 64 -14.77 -7.47 6.64
CA VAL A 64 -14.05 -7.06 5.45
C VAL A 64 -12.64 -7.60 5.53
N ILE A 65 -12.28 -8.43 4.55
CA ILE A 65 -11.02 -9.16 4.52
C ILE A 65 -10.25 -8.76 3.27
N LEU A 66 -8.96 -8.50 3.43
CA LEU A 66 -8.04 -8.23 2.35
C LEU A 66 -7.16 -9.44 2.09
N SER A 67 -6.99 -9.77 0.82
CA SER A 67 -5.91 -10.64 0.35
C SER A 67 -5.11 -9.92 -0.73
N ALA A 68 -3.84 -10.29 -0.87
CA ALA A 68 -2.94 -9.70 -1.85
C ALA A 68 -2.28 -10.81 -2.67
N GLY A 69 -2.17 -10.61 -3.97
CA GLY A 69 -1.57 -11.63 -4.83
C GLY A 69 -1.28 -11.14 -6.24
N ASN A 70 -0.42 -11.88 -6.94
CA ASN A 70 -0.15 -11.77 -8.37
C ASN A 70 0.46 -13.08 -8.89
N ASN A 71 0.96 -13.07 -10.14
CA ASN A 71 1.52 -14.26 -10.77
C ASN A 71 2.83 -14.76 -10.13
N GLU A 72 3.60 -13.91 -9.44
CA GLU A 72 4.84 -14.32 -8.77
C GLU A 72 4.60 -14.81 -7.33
N ASN A 73 3.62 -14.22 -6.66
CA ASN A 73 3.21 -14.62 -5.33
C ASN A 73 1.68 -14.59 -5.26
N VAL A 74 1.08 -15.76 -5.42
CA VAL A 74 -0.36 -15.95 -5.60
C VAL A 74 -1.15 -15.53 -4.36
N CYS A 75 -0.58 -15.73 -3.17
CA CYS A 75 -1.19 -15.34 -1.90
C CYS A 75 -0.11 -14.82 -0.96
N ALA A 76 0.07 -13.50 -0.97
CA ALA A 76 1.02 -12.84 -0.09
C ALA A 76 0.46 -12.75 1.33
N GLU A 77 1.30 -13.10 2.29
CA GLU A 77 0.96 -12.95 3.71
C GLU A 77 0.81 -11.45 4.07
N LEU A 78 -0.22 -11.15 4.84
CA LEU A 78 -0.56 -9.82 5.32
C LEU A 78 -0.74 -9.84 6.84
N ARG A 79 -0.56 -8.69 7.48
CA ARG A 79 -0.96 -8.45 8.87
C ARG A 79 -1.96 -7.31 8.91
N GLY A 80 -2.96 -7.37 9.79
CA GLY A 80 -3.99 -6.32 9.90
C GLY A 80 -4.91 -6.28 8.68
N ASN A 81 -5.12 -7.42 8.02
CA ASN A 81 -5.93 -7.56 6.80
C ASN A 81 -7.40 -7.90 7.06
N HIS A 82 -7.84 -7.95 8.33
CA HIS A 82 -9.23 -8.13 8.73
C HIS A 82 -9.73 -6.85 9.40
N SER A 83 -10.95 -6.46 9.09
CA SER A 83 -11.66 -5.33 9.70
C SER A 83 -13.17 -5.57 9.65
N GLN A 84 -13.94 -4.73 10.32
CA GLN A 84 -15.40 -4.76 10.29
C GLN A 84 -15.95 -3.46 9.74
N MET A 85 -17.04 -3.56 8.98
CA MET A 85 -17.80 -2.41 8.53
C MET A 85 -18.44 -1.71 9.73
N LYS A 86 -18.26 -0.40 9.81
CA LYS A 86 -18.90 0.47 10.79
C LYS A 86 -19.22 1.81 10.17
N ASN A 87 -20.49 2.22 10.19
CA ASN A 87 -20.95 3.44 9.54
C ASN A 87 -20.47 3.54 8.08
N GLN A 88 -20.66 2.47 7.29
CA GLN A 88 -20.23 2.41 5.89
C GLN A 88 -18.71 2.50 5.67
N SER A 89 -17.89 2.30 6.71
CA SER A 89 -16.43 2.27 6.61
C SER A 89 -15.80 1.10 7.38
N ALA A 90 -14.83 0.43 6.76
CA ALA A 90 -13.95 -0.55 7.41
C ALA A 90 -12.53 0.01 7.46
N ILE A 91 -11.93 -0.01 8.66
CA ILE A 91 -10.62 0.60 8.93
C ILE A 91 -9.62 -0.50 9.25
N PHE A 92 -8.57 -0.61 8.44
CA PHE A 92 -7.53 -1.62 8.61
C PHE A 92 -6.37 -1.05 9.43
N GLN A 93 -6.44 -1.27 10.74
CA GLN A 93 -5.40 -0.83 11.66
C GLN A 93 -4.10 -1.62 11.42
N ASP A 94 -3.00 -0.90 11.24
CA ASP A 94 -1.67 -1.48 11.05
C ASP A 94 -1.60 -2.54 9.91
N LEU A 95 -2.23 -2.25 8.77
CA LEU A 95 -2.11 -3.09 7.58
C LEU A 95 -0.65 -3.16 7.11
N ARG A 96 -0.11 -4.38 6.97
CA ARG A 96 1.25 -4.62 6.48
C ARG A 96 1.28 -5.73 5.45
N PHE A 97 2.20 -5.58 4.51
CA PHE A 97 2.54 -6.59 3.51
C PHE A 97 3.77 -7.36 3.96
N LEU A 98 3.65 -8.68 4.12
CA LEU A 98 4.74 -9.55 4.58
C LEU A 98 5.37 -10.33 3.41
N GLY A 99 4.68 -10.42 2.27
CA GLY A 99 5.22 -10.96 1.01
C GLY A 99 5.78 -9.89 0.07
N LYS A 100 6.78 -10.25 -0.75
CA LYS A 100 7.29 -9.41 -1.85
C LYS A 100 6.41 -9.58 -3.09
N SER A 101 6.21 -8.51 -3.86
CA SER A 101 5.40 -8.55 -5.09
C SER A 101 6.17 -8.94 -6.34
N GLY A 102 7.51 -8.96 -6.30
CA GLY A 102 8.34 -9.24 -7.49
C GLY A 102 9.04 -8.02 -8.08
N ARG A 103 10.06 -8.25 -8.92
CA ARG A 103 10.83 -7.16 -9.54
C ARG A 103 9.97 -6.46 -10.60
N GLY A 104 9.63 -5.20 -10.34
CA GLY A 104 8.79 -4.41 -11.26
C GLY A 104 7.32 -4.83 -11.30
N LYS A 105 6.91 -5.77 -10.43
CA LYS A 105 5.53 -6.28 -10.36
C LYS A 105 4.79 -5.69 -9.16
N ARG A 106 3.46 -5.67 -9.26
CA ARG A 106 2.56 -5.16 -8.22
C ARG A 106 1.60 -6.24 -7.78
N PHE A 107 1.12 -6.13 -6.56
CA PHE A 107 0.00 -6.92 -6.07
C PHE A 107 -1.33 -6.34 -6.55
N ASN A 108 -2.26 -7.24 -6.83
CA ASN A 108 -3.69 -6.95 -6.80
C ASN A 108 -4.16 -7.18 -5.36
N ILE A 109 -5.04 -6.31 -4.86
CA ILE A 109 -5.69 -6.49 -3.56
C ILE A 109 -7.12 -6.91 -3.80
N THR A 110 -7.51 -8.06 -3.28
CA THR A 110 -8.89 -8.52 -3.28
C THR A 110 -9.53 -8.14 -1.96
N ILE A 111 -10.63 -7.39 -2.05
CA ILE A 111 -11.45 -6.95 -0.94
C ILE A 111 -12.67 -7.86 -0.92
N THR A 112 -12.82 -8.64 0.15
CA THR A 112 -13.95 -9.53 0.37
C THR A 112 -14.80 -8.97 1.50
N MET A 113 -16.08 -8.70 1.23
CA MET A 113 -17.06 -8.34 2.25
C MET A 113 -18.01 -9.50 2.45
N GLU A 114 -18.07 -10.00 3.68
CA GLU A 114 -18.91 -11.13 4.08
C GLU A 114 -20.37 -10.70 4.31
N SER A 115 -20.93 -9.93 3.38
CA SER A 115 -22.35 -9.58 3.35
C SER A 115 -23.19 -10.74 2.78
N TYR A 116 -24.51 -10.59 2.76
CA TYR A 116 -25.43 -11.51 2.10
C TYR A 116 -26.26 -10.75 1.04
N PRO A 117 -25.98 -10.90 -0.27
CA PRO A 117 -24.95 -11.77 -0.86
C PRO A 117 -23.51 -11.28 -0.61
N PRO A 118 -22.50 -12.18 -0.63
CA PRO A 118 -21.09 -11.78 -0.51
C PRO A 118 -20.66 -10.89 -1.66
N GLN A 119 -19.82 -9.89 -1.36
CA GLN A 119 -19.30 -8.98 -2.37
C GLN A 119 -17.77 -9.09 -2.44
N VAL A 120 -17.25 -9.19 -3.66
CA VAL A 120 -15.81 -9.26 -3.92
C VAL A 120 -15.43 -8.18 -4.92
N SER A 121 -14.30 -7.53 -4.68
CA SER A 121 -13.83 -6.38 -5.43
C SER A 121 -12.31 -6.41 -5.50
N VAL A 122 -11.73 -5.94 -6.61
CA VAL A 122 -10.29 -6.05 -6.85
C VAL A 122 -9.69 -4.68 -7.15
N TYR A 123 -8.76 -4.26 -6.29
CA TYR A 123 -7.88 -3.15 -6.57
C TYR A 123 -6.66 -3.67 -7.36
N ALA A 124 -6.76 -3.59 -8.68
CA ALA A 124 -5.71 -4.06 -9.59
C ALA A 124 -4.44 -3.19 -9.54
N ASN A 125 -3.27 -3.83 -9.67
CA ASN A 125 -1.96 -3.18 -9.74
C ASN A 125 -1.70 -2.15 -8.61
N ALA A 126 -2.21 -2.44 -7.42
CA ALA A 126 -2.31 -1.51 -6.31
C ALA A 126 -0.95 -1.08 -5.75
N ILE A 127 -0.07 -2.04 -5.46
CA ILE A 127 1.16 -1.75 -4.70
C ILE A 127 2.32 -2.68 -5.10
N LYS A 128 3.51 -2.10 -5.28
CA LYS A 128 4.77 -2.86 -5.35
C LYS A 128 5.34 -3.01 -3.94
N VAL A 129 5.69 -4.22 -3.52
CA VAL A 129 6.26 -4.47 -2.19
C VAL A 129 7.65 -5.09 -2.33
N THR A 130 8.65 -4.44 -1.75
CA THR A 130 10.04 -4.94 -1.74
C THR A 130 10.66 -4.82 -0.34
N VAL A 131 11.87 -5.38 -0.18
CA VAL A 131 12.60 -5.34 1.10
C VAL A 131 12.93 -3.91 1.54
N ASP A 132 13.45 -3.09 0.63
CA ASP A 132 13.83 -1.71 0.94
C ASP A 132 12.61 -0.75 0.91
N GLY A 133 11.61 -1.03 0.06
CA GLY A 133 10.60 -0.04 -0.30
C GLY A 133 11.19 1.14 -1.11
N PRO A 134 10.51 2.30 -1.12
CA PRO A 134 11.09 3.54 -1.63
C PRO A 134 12.34 3.90 -0.82
N ARG A 135 13.48 4.03 -1.50
CA ARG A 135 14.78 4.33 -0.89
C ARG A 135 15.55 5.27 -1.80
N GLU A 136 16.29 6.20 -1.21
CA GLU A 136 17.26 7.02 -1.94
C GLU A 136 18.30 6.13 -2.64
N PRO A 137 18.87 6.57 -3.78
CA PRO A 137 20.02 5.90 -4.37
C PRO A 137 21.10 5.72 -3.30
N ARG A 138 21.71 4.54 -3.24
CA ARG A 138 22.82 4.33 -2.30
C ARG A 138 23.95 5.30 -2.67
N SER A 139 24.32 6.20 -1.77
CA SER A 139 25.55 6.98 -1.92
C SER A 139 26.71 5.99 -1.95
N ASN A 140 27.49 6.01 -3.02
CA ASN A 140 28.66 5.16 -3.12
C ASN A 140 29.75 5.78 -2.24
N ASN A 141 29.77 5.44 -0.94
CA ASN A 141 30.87 5.81 -0.03
C ASN A 141 32.17 5.05 -0.35
N GLY A 142 32.35 4.61 -1.60
CA GLY A 142 33.66 4.27 -2.12
C GLY A 142 34.49 5.54 -2.16
N ILE A 143 35.69 5.49 -1.59
CA ILE A 143 36.70 6.54 -1.72
C ILE A 143 36.75 6.92 -3.21
N SER A 144 36.46 8.18 -3.52
CA SER A 144 36.53 8.67 -4.91
C SER A 144 37.92 8.32 -5.47
N TRP A 145 38.02 7.95 -6.75
CA TRP A 145 39.33 7.76 -7.41
C TRP A 145 40.28 8.93 -7.15
N GLN A 146 39.74 10.15 -6.99
CA GLN A 146 40.51 11.34 -6.61
C GLN A 146 41.08 11.24 -5.19
N GLN A 147 40.29 10.79 -4.20
CA GLN A 147 40.79 10.54 -2.86
C GLN A 147 41.78 9.37 -2.79
N CYS A 148 41.59 8.31 -3.60
CA CYS A 148 42.58 7.24 -3.75
C CYS A 148 43.88 7.77 -4.36
N SER A 149 43.81 8.61 -5.39
CA SER A 149 44.99 9.23 -6.02
C SER A 149 45.79 10.06 -5.02
N ILE A 150 45.11 10.90 -4.23
CA ILE A 150 45.75 11.73 -3.20
C ILE A 150 46.41 10.85 -2.12
N LEU A 151 45.76 9.75 -1.73
CA LEU A 151 46.31 8.83 -0.74
C LEU A 151 47.55 8.11 -1.29
N ILE A 152 47.51 7.64 -2.53
CA ILE A 152 48.64 7.01 -3.21
C ILE A 152 49.80 8.00 -3.37
N GLU A 153 49.56 9.23 -3.83
CA GLU A 153 50.61 10.26 -3.94
C GLU A 153 51.27 10.55 -2.58
N ARG A 154 50.48 10.61 -1.51
CA ARG A 154 51.02 10.80 -0.14
C ARG A 154 51.88 9.63 0.32
N ILE A 155 51.50 8.39 -0.01
CA ILE A 155 52.28 7.19 0.31
C ILE A 155 53.58 7.18 -0.49
N VAL A 156 53.53 7.46 -1.79
CA VAL A 156 54.71 7.51 -2.66
C VAL A 156 55.69 8.60 -2.19
N ARG A 157 55.21 9.81 -1.85
CA ARG A 157 56.08 10.86 -1.31
C ARG A 157 56.78 10.45 -0.02
N LYS A 158 56.06 9.82 0.91
CA LYS A 158 56.66 9.30 2.15
C LYS A 158 57.75 8.26 1.93
N PHE A 159 57.67 7.49 0.85
CA PHE A 159 58.68 6.49 0.50
C PHE A 159 59.90 7.09 -0.22
N ILE A 160 59.71 8.22 -0.93
CA ILE A 160 60.81 8.95 -1.59
C ILE A 160 61.60 9.79 -0.58
N GLU A 161 60.94 10.30 0.47
CA GLU A 161 61.55 11.14 1.51
C GLU A 161 62.20 10.34 2.66
N SER A 162 62.19 8.99 2.60
CA SER A 162 62.82 8.07 3.54
C SER A 162 64.07 7.41 2.95
#